data_AF-A0AA94H1Y5-F1
#
_entry.id   AF-A0AA94H1Y5-F1
#
_cell.length_a   1.000
_cell.length_b   1.000
_cell.length_c   1.000
_cell.angle_alpha   90.00
_cell.angle_beta   90.00
_cell.angle_gamma   90.00
#
_symmetry.space_group_name_H-M   'P 1'
#
loop_
_entity.id
_entity.type
_entity.pdbx_description
1 polymer ?
#
loop_
_entity_poly.entity_id
_entity_poly.type
_entity_poly.pdbx_seq_one_letter_code
_entity_poly.pdbx_strand_id
1 'polypeptide(L)'
;MSIVGVFTKSLPEIGGIFFDAILEETSEQRTNVSEYPLENGQTANDNAVTRPMTVTMTVAISDNPVKALMDQAGDLSGLAGIGAGVATGAVSSLLGGGAAALAGIAASAGLAFAVSGRQRSEEALVNLRRLQRYNSILTIVGVNSSYDDMIITNTRVQKSKENEGGQEIVVEMRALLIKNRNDSPATINSRLPAGDTAATQGQANVHLGEVTPQ
;
A
#
# COMPACT_ATOMS: atom_id res chain seq x y z
N MET A 1 -5.10 -5.50 36.08
CA MET A 1 -5.77 -5.35 34.77
C MET A 1 -5.12 -4.17 34.07
N SER A 2 -4.20 -4.42 33.13
CA SER A 2 -3.40 -3.37 32.49
C SER A 2 -4.21 -2.63 31.44
N ILE A 3 -4.38 -1.31 31.63
CA ILE A 3 -4.76 -0.36 30.58
C ILE A 3 -3.52 -0.19 29.69
N VAL A 4 -3.32 -1.12 28.76
CA VAL A 4 -2.43 -0.87 27.61
C VAL A 4 -3.29 -0.14 26.61
N GLY A 5 -3.14 1.18 26.59
CA GLY A 5 -3.92 2.10 25.78
C GLY A 5 -4.01 1.65 24.33
N VAL A 6 -5.24 1.44 23.90
CA VAL A 6 -5.69 1.27 22.51
C VAL A 6 -5.43 2.58 21.76
N PHE A 7 -4.15 2.82 21.45
CA PHE A 7 -3.70 3.90 20.57
C PHE A 7 -2.70 3.37 19.55
N THR A 8 -2.88 2.14 19.06
CA THR A 8 -2.25 1.70 17.83
C THR A 8 -2.99 2.38 16.67
N LYS A 9 -2.71 3.66 16.45
CA LYS A 9 -3.07 4.31 15.18
C LYS A 9 -2.32 3.50 14.12
N SER A 10 -3.03 2.71 13.30
CA SER A 10 -2.37 1.96 12.25
C SER A 10 -1.65 2.97 11.37
N LEU A 11 -0.35 2.78 11.23
CA LEU A 11 0.44 3.62 10.35
C LEU A 11 -0.07 3.39 8.93
N PRO A 12 -0.32 4.45 8.16
CA PRO A 12 -0.66 4.33 6.75
C PRO A 12 0.34 3.44 6.02
N GLU A 13 -0.15 2.42 5.33
CA GLU A 13 0.69 1.42 4.67
C GLU A 13 0.19 1.16 3.25
N ILE A 14 1.10 1.13 2.29
CA ILE A 14 0.82 0.69 0.92
C ILE A 14 1.81 -0.45 0.61
N GLY A 15 1.33 -1.69 0.63
CA GLY A 15 2.11 -2.86 0.26
C GLY A 15 3.45 -3.00 1.02
N GLY A 16 3.44 -2.83 2.35
CA GLY A 16 4.63 -2.90 3.19
C GLY A 16 5.42 -1.60 3.35
N ILE A 17 5.03 -0.52 2.67
CA ILE A 17 5.69 0.79 2.77
C ILE A 17 4.89 1.69 3.71
N PHE A 18 5.54 2.17 4.77
CA PHE A 18 4.91 3.04 5.77
C PHE A 18 5.07 4.52 5.46
N PHE A 19 3.97 5.26 5.55
CA PHE A 19 3.94 6.71 5.35
C PHE A 19 3.79 7.46 6.67
N ASP A 20 4.20 8.72 6.67
CA ASP A 20 4.11 9.56 7.88
C ASP A 20 2.69 10.07 8.09
N ALA A 21 2.05 10.49 6.99
CA ALA A 21 0.70 11.01 7.01
C ALA A 21 -0.05 10.67 5.71
N ILE A 22 -1.36 10.50 5.85
CA ILE A 22 -2.32 10.58 4.74
C ILE A 22 -2.88 12.00 4.77
N LEU A 23 -2.76 12.73 3.66
CA LEU A 23 -3.35 14.06 3.49
C LEU A 23 -4.78 13.95 2.98
N GLU A 24 -5.03 13.02 2.06
CA GLU A 24 -6.34 12.81 1.47
C GLU A 24 -6.54 11.34 1.11
N GLU A 25 -7.74 10.82 1.34
CA GLU A 25 -8.17 9.48 0.97
C GLU A 25 -9.57 9.56 0.37
N THR A 26 -9.74 9.09 -0.86
CA THR A 26 -11.04 8.99 -1.55
C THR A 26 -11.22 7.57 -2.08
N SER A 27 -12.35 6.94 -1.78
CA SER A 27 -12.74 5.64 -2.33
C SER A 27 -14.05 5.77 -3.11
N GLU A 28 -14.11 5.12 -4.27
CA GLU A 28 -15.26 5.15 -5.17
C GLU A 28 -15.62 3.74 -5.63
N GLN A 29 -16.87 3.34 -5.36
CA GLN A 29 -17.47 2.09 -5.81
C GLN A 29 -18.72 2.44 -6.63
N ARG A 30 -18.69 2.16 -7.94
CA ARG A 30 -19.82 2.45 -8.85
C ARG A 30 -20.43 1.18 -9.40
N THR A 31 -21.76 1.16 -9.50
CA THR A 31 -22.53 0.11 -10.19
C THR A 31 -23.31 0.73 -11.33
N ASN A 32 -23.13 0.17 -12.53
CA ASN A 32 -23.89 0.58 -13.70
C ASN A 32 -25.14 -0.29 -13.79
N VAL A 33 -26.31 0.33 -13.86
CA VAL A 33 -27.60 -0.36 -13.94
C VAL A 33 -28.22 -0.04 -15.29
N SER A 34 -28.65 -1.05 -16.04
CA SER A 34 -29.36 -0.86 -17.29
C SER A 34 -30.79 -0.41 -17.02
N GLU A 35 -31.29 0.52 -17.81
CA GLU A 35 -32.66 1.01 -17.74
C GLU A 35 -33.29 0.88 -19.13
N TYR A 36 -34.51 0.35 -19.19
CA TYR A 36 -35.32 0.33 -20.39
C TYR A 36 -36.76 0.73 -20.06
N PRO A 37 -37.44 1.44 -20.97
CA PRO A 37 -38.82 1.82 -20.77
C PRO A 37 -39.73 0.60 -20.99
N LEU A 38 -40.74 0.47 -20.14
CA LEU A 38 -41.87 -0.44 -20.31
C LEU A 38 -42.96 0.24 -21.15
N GLU A 39 -43.85 -0.57 -21.70
CA GLU A 39 -45.02 -0.12 -22.47
C GLU A 39 -45.94 0.82 -21.66
N ASN A 40 -45.89 0.71 -20.34
CA ASN A 40 -46.66 1.55 -19.41
C ASN A 40 -45.96 2.89 -19.08
N GLY A 41 -44.82 3.20 -19.72
CA GLY A 41 -44.04 4.41 -19.47
C GLY A 41 -43.20 4.38 -18.19
N GLN A 42 -43.21 3.27 -17.44
CA GLN A 42 -42.34 3.04 -16.29
C GLN A 42 -40.97 2.53 -16.75
N THR A 43 -39.89 2.87 -16.07
CA THR A 43 -38.57 2.30 -16.33
C THR A 43 -38.36 1.02 -15.52
N ALA A 44 -37.82 0.00 -16.18
CA ALA A 44 -37.40 -1.26 -15.58
C ALA A 44 -35.92 -1.49 -15.81
N ASN A 45 -35.32 -2.25 -14.89
CA ASN A 45 -33.89 -2.54 -14.89
C ASN A 45 -33.71 -4.06 -14.91
N ASP A 46 -32.78 -4.55 -15.72
CA ASP A 46 -32.56 -6.00 -15.90
C ASP A 46 -31.12 -6.41 -15.63
N ASN A 47 -30.15 -5.49 -15.73
CA ASN A 47 -28.75 -5.79 -15.49
C ASN A 47 -28.09 -4.76 -14.58
N ALA A 48 -27.30 -5.23 -13.62
CA ALA A 48 -26.46 -4.40 -12.76
C ALA A 48 -25.03 -4.92 -12.80
N VAL A 49 -24.11 -4.12 -13.33
CA VAL A 49 -22.68 -4.45 -13.46
C VAL A 49 -21.87 -3.53 -12.54
N THR A 50 -21.30 -4.09 -11.48
CA THR A 50 -20.44 -3.37 -10.55
C THR A 50 -19.04 -3.18 -11.13
N ARG A 51 -18.55 -1.93 -11.15
CA ARG A 51 -17.18 -1.60 -11.57
C ARG A 51 -16.18 -1.93 -10.46
N PRO A 52 -14.91 -2.20 -10.77
CA PRO A 52 -13.88 -2.33 -9.74
C PRO A 52 -13.76 -1.04 -8.93
N MET A 53 -13.59 -1.17 -7.62
CA MET A 53 -13.35 -0.05 -6.71
C MET A 53 -12.11 0.72 -7.15
N THR A 54 -12.16 2.04 -7.09
CA THR A 54 -10.98 2.91 -7.25
C THR A 54 -10.72 3.66 -5.96
N VAL A 55 -9.47 3.67 -5.53
CA VAL A 55 -9.03 4.38 -4.32
C VAL A 55 -7.90 5.31 -4.70
N THR A 56 -8.03 6.59 -4.37
CA THR A 56 -7.00 7.60 -4.55
C THR A 56 -6.56 8.08 -3.19
N MET A 57 -5.26 8.01 -2.94
CA MET A 57 -4.65 8.46 -1.69
C MET A 57 -3.52 9.43 -1.97
N THR A 58 -3.50 10.51 -1.20
CA THR A 58 -2.41 11.47 -1.16
C THR A 58 -1.66 11.26 0.14
N VAL A 59 -0.43 10.77 0.06
CA VAL A 59 0.40 10.41 1.20
C VAL A 59 1.65 11.29 1.25
N ALA A 60 2.12 11.60 2.46
CA ALA A 60 3.28 12.44 2.69
C ALA A 60 4.37 11.71 3.50
N ILE A 61 5.62 11.95 3.11
CA ILE A 61 6.82 11.44 3.78
C ILE A 61 7.78 12.60 4.03
N SER A 62 8.26 12.75 5.26
CA SER A 62 9.32 13.70 5.61
C SER A 62 10.70 13.05 5.56
N ASP A 63 11.70 13.82 5.11
CA ASP A 63 13.11 13.46 5.06
C ASP A 63 13.91 13.93 6.29
N ASN A 64 13.22 14.22 7.42
CA ASN A 64 13.89 14.68 8.62
C ASN A 64 14.81 13.59 9.22
N PRO A 65 16.14 13.82 9.35
CA PRO A 65 17.09 12.82 9.83
C PRO A 65 16.83 12.38 11.27
N VAL A 66 16.21 13.23 12.11
CA VAL A 66 15.84 12.89 13.49
C VAL A 66 14.80 11.77 13.54
N LYS A 67 13.88 11.74 12.58
CA LYS A 67 12.81 10.73 12.51
C LYS A 67 13.32 9.40 11.95
N ALA A 68 14.27 9.45 11.00
CA ALA A 68 14.98 8.26 10.54
C ALA A 68 15.74 7.54 11.66
N LEU A 69 16.36 8.30 12.58
CA LEU A 69 17.02 7.74 13.77
C LEU A 69 16.02 7.15 14.78
N MET A 70 14.82 7.72 14.89
CA MET A 70 13.78 7.27 15.83
C MET A 70 13.01 6.03 15.34
N ASP A 71 12.72 5.93 14.04
CA ASP A 71 12.14 4.72 13.43
C ASP A 71 13.10 3.52 13.59
N GLN A 72 14.42 3.74 13.48
CA GLN A 72 15.42 2.69 13.76
C GLN A 72 15.59 2.40 15.26
N ALA A 73 15.35 3.37 16.15
CA ALA A 73 15.30 3.12 17.58
C ALA A 73 14.08 2.29 17.99
N GLY A 74 12.97 2.37 17.25
CA GLY A 74 11.80 1.51 17.40
C GLY A 74 12.08 0.05 17.03
N ASP A 75 12.89 -0.18 15.99
CA ASP A 75 13.35 -1.51 15.57
C ASP A 75 14.47 -2.07 16.47
N LEU A 76 15.16 -1.20 17.23
CA LEU A 76 16.15 -1.59 18.24
C LEU A 76 15.51 -2.12 19.55
N SER A 77 14.18 -2.03 19.69
CA SER A 77 13.45 -2.68 20.81
C SER A 77 13.52 -4.22 20.75
N GLY A 78 14.00 -4.81 19.65
CA GLY A 78 14.25 -6.25 19.51
C GLY A 78 15.62 -6.71 20.00
N LEU A 79 16.56 -5.80 20.32
CA LEU A 79 17.89 -6.18 20.83
C LEU A 79 17.92 -6.11 22.36
N ALA A 80 17.38 -7.16 22.96
CA ALA A 80 17.64 -7.50 24.36
C ALA A 80 19.16 -7.59 24.57
N GLY A 81 19.78 -6.61 25.24
CA GLY A 81 21.09 -6.80 25.85
C GLY A 81 22.10 -5.65 25.82
N ILE A 82 21.83 -4.49 25.21
CA ILE A 82 22.75 -3.34 25.36
C ILE A 82 22.31 -2.51 26.57
N GLY A 83 22.83 -2.92 27.73
CA GLY A 83 22.66 -2.22 28.99
C GLY A 83 23.12 -0.77 28.93
N ALA A 84 22.39 0.09 29.65
CA ALA A 84 22.89 1.24 30.39
C ALA A 84 24.21 1.87 29.88
N GLY A 85 24.16 2.67 28.81
CA GLY A 85 25.36 3.43 28.42
C GLY A 85 25.29 4.34 27.20
N VAL A 86 24.24 4.32 26.37
CA VAL A 86 24.15 5.17 25.16
C VAL A 86 23.00 6.18 25.26
N ALA A 87 22.90 6.82 26.42
CA ALA A 87 22.03 7.97 26.62
C ALA A 87 22.91 9.08 27.19
N THR A 88 23.55 9.87 26.32
CA THR A 88 24.03 11.27 26.53
C THR A 88 25.26 11.67 25.67
N GLY A 89 26.02 10.75 25.06
CA GLY A 89 27.29 11.11 24.39
C GLY A 89 27.26 11.42 22.89
N ALA A 90 26.36 10.80 22.11
CA ALA A 90 26.42 10.85 20.64
C ALA A 90 25.62 12.00 20.00
N VAL A 91 24.73 12.65 20.75
CA VAL A 91 23.90 13.77 20.24
C VAL A 91 24.59 15.12 20.44
N SER A 92 25.45 15.25 21.46
CA SER A 92 26.15 16.51 21.77
C SER A 92 27.30 16.83 20.81
N SER A 93 27.83 15.85 20.07
CA SER A 93 28.94 16.05 19.12
C SER A 93 28.49 16.42 17.71
N LEU A 94 27.18 16.43 17.42
CA LEU A 94 26.64 16.76 16.09
C LEU A 94 26.02 18.17 16.00
N LEU A 95 25.77 18.82 17.14
CA LEU A 95 25.10 20.14 17.21
C LEU A 95 26.07 21.33 17.32
N GLY A 96 27.36 21.10 17.58
CA GLY A 96 28.38 22.16 17.69
C GLY A 96 29.42 22.00 16.60
N GLY A 97 29.43 22.91 15.63
CA GLY A 97 30.28 22.86 14.42
C GLY A 97 31.79 22.82 14.68
N GLY A 98 32.31 21.63 14.97
CA GLY A 98 33.73 21.36 15.13
C GLY A 98 34.03 19.92 14.77
N ALA A 99 35.02 19.72 13.90
CA ALA A 99 35.54 18.42 13.55
C ALA A 99 36.03 17.68 14.82
N ALA A 100 35.39 16.56 15.16
CA ALA A 100 35.94 15.60 16.10
C ALA A 100 35.64 14.19 15.60
N ALA A 101 36.69 13.57 15.07
CA ALA A 101 36.74 12.14 14.82
C ALA A 101 36.46 11.39 16.14
N LEU A 102 35.44 10.55 16.14
CA LEU A 102 35.29 9.50 17.14
C LEU A 102 35.26 8.15 16.43
N ALA A 103 36.46 7.63 16.20
CA ALA A 103 36.69 6.20 16.07
C ALA A 103 36.12 5.52 17.34
N GLY A 104 35.08 4.69 17.19
CA GLY A 104 34.59 3.88 18.32
C GLY A 104 33.10 3.54 18.35
N ILE A 105 32.27 4.06 17.46
CA ILE A 105 30.86 3.62 17.39
C ILE A 105 30.72 2.59 16.28
N ALA A 106 30.63 1.32 16.69
CA ALA A 106 30.31 0.20 15.82
C ALA A 106 29.01 0.47 15.06
N ALA A 107 29.12 0.54 13.74
CA ALA A 107 28.13 0.18 12.73
C ALA A 107 26.65 0.17 13.18
N SER A 108 26.09 1.32 13.56
CA SER A 108 24.63 1.46 13.50
C SER A 108 24.29 1.95 12.10
N ALA A 109 23.54 1.13 11.36
CA ALA A 109 23.00 1.46 10.04
C ALA A 109 22.24 2.82 10.04
N GLY A 110 21.79 3.28 11.20
CA GLY A 110 21.18 4.61 11.38
C GLY A 110 22.12 5.80 11.17
N LEU A 111 23.42 5.70 11.47
CA LEU A 111 24.38 6.77 11.10
C LEU A 111 24.73 6.71 9.61
N ALA A 112 24.73 5.52 9.01
CA ALA A 112 24.92 5.39 7.57
C ALA A 112 23.71 5.92 6.80
N PHE A 113 22.48 5.79 7.31
CA PHE A 113 21.28 6.38 6.72
C PHE A 113 21.21 7.90 6.92
N ALA A 114 21.70 8.41 8.07
CA ALA A 114 21.84 9.85 8.31
C ALA A 114 22.97 10.50 7.47
N VAL A 115 23.99 9.75 7.06
CA VAL A 115 25.13 10.22 6.26
C VAL A 115 25.01 9.88 4.76
N SER A 116 24.26 8.84 4.40
CA SER A 116 23.89 8.59 3.00
C SER A 116 22.85 9.63 2.62
N GLY A 117 23.19 10.60 1.79
CA GLY A 117 22.25 11.62 1.29
C GLY A 117 21.10 11.09 0.43
N ARG A 118 20.61 9.87 0.68
CA ARG A 118 19.45 9.27 0.04
C ARG A 118 18.23 9.58 0.89
N GLN A 119 17.38 10.45 0.35
CA GLN A 119 16.14 10.89 0.98
C GLN A 119 15.18 9.68 1.11
N ARG A 120 14.58 9.51 2.30
CA ARG A 120 13.62 8.43 2.61
C ARG A 120 12.41 8.50 1.66
N SER A 121 11.99 9.71 1.34
CA SER A 121 10.92 10.01 0.39
C SER A 121 11.19 9.41 -1.01
N GLU A 122 12.40 9.59 -1.52
CA GLU A 122 12.81 9.07 -2.84
C GLU A 122 12.85 7.55 -2.87
N GLU A 123 13.29 6.90 -1.78
CA GLU A 123 13.27 5.44 -1.69
C GLU A 123 11.84 4.89 -1.70
N ALA A 124 10.94 5.49 -0.92
CA ALA A 124 9.54 5.10 -0.88
C ALA A 124 8.87 5.24 -2.26
N LEU A 125 9.13 6.36 -2.96
CA LEU A 125 8.66 6.57 -4.33
C LEU A 125 9.21 5.49 -5.29
N VAL A 126 10.49 5.14 -5.19
CA VAL A 126 11.09 4.10 -6.04
C VAL A 126 10.46 2.74 -5.76
N ASN A 127 10.22 2.42 -4.49
CA ASN A 127 9.57 1.16 -4.09
C ASN A 127 8.11 1.11 -4.57
N LEU A 128 7.34 2.20 -4.45
CA LEU A 128 5.99 2.29 -5.02
C LEU A 128 5.98 2.09 -6.54
N ARG A 129 6.90 2.74 -7.26
CA ARG A 129 7.03 2.56 -8.72
C ARG A 129 7.48 1.15 -9.09
N ARG A 130 8.25 0.49 -8.23
CA ARG A 130 8.62 -0.91 -8.41
C ARG A 130 7.39 -1.82 -8.27
N LEU A 131 6.60 -1.64 -7.22
CA LEU A 131 5.34 -2.39 -7.01
C LEU A 131 4.36 -2.17 -8.18
N GLN A 132 4.23 -0.92 -8.65
CA GLN A 132 3.45 -0.58 -9.83
C GLN A 132 3.98 -1.29 -11.09
N ARG A 133 5.30 -1.31 -11.32
CA ARG A 133 5.90 -1.98 -12.49
C ARG A 133 5.69 -3.49 -12.49
N TYR A 134 5.76 -4.12 -11.32
CA TYR A 134 5.56 -5.57 -11.19
C TYR A 134 4.10 -5.97 -11.06
N ASN A 135 3.16 -5.02 -11.13
CA ASN A 135 1.72 -5.28 -11.00
C ASN A 135 1.39 -6.10 -9.74
N SER A 136 2.12 -5.87 -8.65
CA SER A 136 1.94 -6.61 -7.42
C SER A 136 0.57 -6.29 -6.82
N ILE A 137 -0.11 -7.33 -6.33
CA ILE A 137 -1.38 -7.19 -5.62
C ILE A 137 -1.05 -6.82 -4.18
N LEU A 138 -1.69 -5.76 -3.68
CA LEU A 138 -1.36 -5.12 -2.42
C LEU A 138 -2.59 -5.05 -1.53
N THR A 139 -2.34 -5.06 -0.23
CA THR A 139 -3.26 -4.52 0.77
C THR A 139 -2.83 -3.10 1.11
N ILE A 140 -3.80 -2.20 1.23
CA ILE A 140 -3.60 -0.79 1.56
C ILE A 140 -4.31 -0.50 2.86
N VAL A 141 -3.59 0.09 3.81
CA VAL A 141 -4.13 0.54 5.08
C VAL A 141 -4.28 2.05 5.03
N GLY A 142 -5.53 2.50 4.95
CA GLY A 142 -5.94 3.90 5.04
C GLY A 142 -6.07 4.37 6.48
N VAL A 143 -6.85 5.44 6.71
CA VAL A 143 -7.01 6.02 8.05
C VAL A 143 -7.88 5.16 8.97
N ASN A 144 -9.02 4.69 8.47
CA ASN A 144 -9.98 3.86 9.21
C ASN A 144 -10.47 2.66 8.38
N SER A 145 -9.78 2.38 7.28
CA SER A 145 -10.20 1.48 6.21
C SER A 145 -8.99 0.68 5.76
N SER A 146 -9.21 -0.59 5.43
CA SER A 146 -8.24 -1.42 4.73
C SER A 146 -8.84 -1.85 3.40
N TYR A 147 -8.04 -1.76 2.33
CA TYR A 147 -8.44 -2.16 0.99
C TYR A 147 -7.53 -3.29 0.52
N ASP A 148 -8.12 -4.46 0.35
CA ASP A 148 -7.43 -5.64 -0.15
C ASP A 148 -7.54 -5.74 -1.68
N ASP A 149 -6.62 -6.50 -2.28
CA ASP A 149 -6.65 -6.85 -3.70
C ASP A 149 -6.54 -5.67 -4.65
N MET A 150 -5.75 -4.69 -4.25
CA MET A 150 -5.55 -3.46 -4.99
C MET A 150 -4.27 -3.51 -5.80
N ILE A 151 -4.31 -2.95 -7.01
CA ILE A 151 -3.14 -2.69 -7.84
C ILE A 151 -2.94 -1.19 -8.00
N ILE A 152 -1.69 -0.74 -7.97
CA ILE A 152 -1.36 0.65 -8.25
C ILE A 152 -1.52 0.89 -9.75
N THR A 153 -2.39 1.83 -10.12
CA THR A 153 -2.59 2.23 -11.52
C THR A 153 -1.76 3.47 -11.87
N ASN A 154 -1.56 4.37 -10.91
CA ASN A 154 -0.85 5.62 -11.13
C ASN A 154 -0.09 6.07 -9.88
N THR A 155 1.08 6.68 -10.08
CA THR A 155 1.85 7.36 -9.04
C THR A 155 2.28 8.73 -9.55
N ARG A 156 1.85 9.80 -8.89
CA ARG A 156 2.18 11.18 -9.22
C ARG A 156 2.86 11.85 -8.04
N VAL A 157 3.87 12.66 -8.35
CA VAL A 157 4.60 13.46 -7.37
C VAL A 157 4.80 14.86 -7.93
N GLN A 158 4.64 15.86 -7.09
CA GLN A 158 4.97 17.24 -7.40
C GLN A 158 6.07 17.71 -6.45
N LYS A 159 7.18 18.18 -7.01
CA LYS A 159 8.28 18.78 -6.26
C LYS A 159 8.18 20.29 -6.38
N SER A 160 8.02 20.97 -5.25
CA SER A 160 8.04 22.42 -5.16
C SER A 160 9.07 22.84 -4.11
N LYS A 161 9.48 24.11 -4.13
CA LYS A 161 10.41 24.67 -3.14
C LYS A 161 9.91 24.54 -1.70
N GLU A 162 8.60 24.53 -1.54
CA GLU A 162 7.93 24.40 -0.24
C GLU A 162 7.98 22.96 0.29
N ASN A 163 8.14 21.98 -0.58
CA ASN A 163 8.18 20.54 -0.27
C ASN A 163 9.58 19.95 -0.56
N GLU A 164 10.65 20.68 -0.26
CA GLU A 164 12.03 20.19 -0.46
C GLU A 164 12.52 19.24 0.64
N GLY A 165 11.92 19.33 1.85
CA GLY A 165 12.26 18.50 3.01
C GLY A 165 11.37 17.25 3.19
N GLY A 166 10.56 16.94 2.19
CA GLY A 166 9.66 15.81 2.17
C GLY A 166 9.08 15.60 0.77
N GLN A 167 8.17 14.65 0.63
CA GLN A 167 7.51 14.39 -0.63
C GLN A 167 6.07 14.01 -0.40
N GLU A 168 5.21 14.61 -1.22
CA GLU A 168 3.81 14.26 -1.35
C GLU A 168 3.63 13.39 -2.60
N ILE A 169 2.98 12.24 -2.40
CA ILE A 169 2.78 11.24 -3.44
C ILE A 169 1.28 10.98 -3.54
N VAL A 170 0.74 11.24 -4.72
CA VAL A 170 -0.63 10.85 -5.07
C VAL A 170 -0.56 9.48 -5.72
N VAL A 171 -1.23 8.51 -5.12
CA VAL A 171 -1.29 7.12 -5.58
C VAL A 171 -2.74 6.81 -5.92
N GLU A 172 -2.98 6.43 -7.18
CA GLU A 172 -4.28 5.94 -7.63
C GLU A 172 -4.21 4.43 -7.76
N MET A 173 -5.19 3.76 -7.19
CA MET A 173 -5.23 2.30 -7.03
C MET A 173 -6.60 1.79 -7.45
N ARG A 174 -6.63 0.55 -7.94
CA ARG A 174 -7.87 -0.10 -8.39
C ARG A 174 -7.95 -1.53 -7.89
N ALA A 175 -9.14 -1.97 -7.48
CA ALA A 175 -9.37 -3.35 -7.08
C ALA A 175 -9.32 -4.30 -8.29
N LEU A 176 -8.82 -5.51 -8.06
CA LEU A 176 -8.90 -6.61 -9.02
C LEU A 176 -10.12 -7.48 -8.73
N LEU A 177 -10.99 -7.64 -9.74
CA LEU A 177 -12.25 -8.39 -9.60
C LEU A 177 -12.07 -9.92 -9.65
N ILE A 178 -10.98 -10.41 -10.26
CA ILE A 178 -10.71 -11.84 -10.41
C ILE A 178 -9.34 -12.12 -9.79
N LYS A 179 -9.35 -12.70 -8.59
CA LYS A 179 -8.16 -12.99 -7.79
C LYS A 179 -7.63 -14.40 -8.02
N ASN A 180 -8.54 -15.37 -8.01
CA ASN A 180 -8.34 -16.77 -8.32
C ASN A 180 -9.73 -17.33 -8.62
N ARG A 181 -10.00 -17.78 -9.85
CA ARG A 181 -11.09 -18.73 -10.06
C ARG A 181 -10.48 -20.10 -9.88
N ASN A 182 -10.96 -20.85 -8.90
CA ASN A 182 -10.70 -22.29 -8.75
C ASN A 182 -12.04 -23.01 -8.85
N ASP A 183 -12.77 -22.72 -9.93
CA ASP A 183 -14.00 -23.44 -10.22
C ASP A 183 -13.61 -24.73 -10.94
N SER A 184 -13.91 -25.88 -10.32
CA SER A 184 -13.77 -27.17 -11.00
C SER A 184 -14.58 -27.16 -12.31
N PRO A 185 -14.15 -27.90 -13.35
CA PRO A 185 -14.94 -28.08 -14.56
C PRO A 185 -16.41 -28.47 -14.29
N ALA A 186 -16.66 -29.26 -13.23
CA ALA A 186 -18.01 -29.64 -12.82
C ALA A 186 -18.86 -28.44 -12.33
N THR A 187 -18.24 -27.49 -11.62
CA THR A 187 -18.90 -26.28 -11.11
C THR A 187 -19.16 -25.25 -12.22
N ILE A 188 -18.25 -25.16 -13.20
CA ILE A 188 -18.46 -24.32 -14.39
C ILE A 188 -19.61 -24.89 -15.21
N ASN A 189 -19.59 -26.20 -15.46
CA ASN A 189 -20.58 -26.86 -16.31
C ASN A 189 -21.98 -26.91 -15.66
N SER A 190 -22.09 -26.86 -14.33
CA SER A 190 -23.38 -26.81 -13.64
C SER A 190 -24.04 -25.43 -13.66
N ARG A 191 -23.27 -24.36 -13.92
CA ARG A 191 -23.78 -22.99 -14.06
C ARG A 191 -24.20 -22.66 -15.50
N LEU A 192 -24.01 -23.57 -16.44
CA LEU A 192 -24.43 -23.39 -17.83
C LEU A 192 -25.95 -23.56 -17.95
N PRO A 193 -26.61 -22.78 -18.83
CA PRO A 193 -28.05 -22.91 -19.08
C PRO A 193 -28.40 -24.32 -19.56
N ALA A 194 -29.34 -24.99 -18.88
CA ALA A 194 -29.76 -26.34 -19.26
C ALA A 194 -30.56 -26.31 -20.58
N GLY A 195 -30.15 -27.13 -21.55
CA GLY A 195 -30.87 -27.30 -22.83
C GLY A 195 -30.53 -26.31 -23.93
N ASP A 196 -29.54 -25.43 -23.72
CA ASP A 196 -29.05 -24.49 -24.73
C ASP A 196 -27.85 -25.06 -25.50
N THR A 197 -27.80 -24.85 -26.81
CA THR A 197 -26.66 -25.24 -27.66
C THR A 197 -25.40 -24.44 -27.30
N ALA A 198 -25.56 -23.23 -26.74
CA ALA A 198 -24.45 -22.44 -26.21
C ALA A 198 -23.76 -23.11 -25.00
N ALA A 199 -24.50 -23.92 -24.22
CA ALA A 199 -23.94 -24.65 -23.09
C ALA A 199 -22.95 -25.73 -23.55
N THR A 200 -23.19 -26.39 -24.68
CA THR A 200 -22.26 -27.41 -25.21
C THR A 200 -20.92 -26.80 -25.62
N GLN A 201 -20.90 -25.56 -26.10
CA GLN A 201 -19.67 -24.85 -26.48
C GLN A 201 -18.95 -24.18 -25.30
N GLY A 202 -19.69 -23.86 -24.24
CA GLY A 202 -19.15 -23.23 -23.02
C GLY A 202 -18.62 -24.22 -21.97
N GLN A 203 -18.67 -25.53 -22.23
CA GLN A 203 -18.17 -26.54 -21.29
C GLN A 203 -16.65 -26.42 -21.10
N ALA A 204 -16.24 -26.30 -19.84
CA ALA A 204 -14.83 -26.36 -19.49
C ALA A 204 -14.40 -27.83 -19.39
N ASN A 205 -13.33 -28.19 -20.10
CA ASN A 205 -12.71 -29.52 -20.03
C ASN A 205 -11.44 -29.54 -19.17
N VAL A 206 -10.79 -28.39 -18.97
CA VAL A 206 -9.54 -28.23 -18.19
C VAL A 206 -9.39 -26.80 -17.66
N HIS A 207 -8.75 -26.64 -16.50
CA HIS A 207 -8.55 -25.37 -15.82
C HIS A 207 -7.20 -24.73 -16.20
N LEU A 208 -7.16 -23.98 -17.30
CA LEU A 208 -5.92 -23.39 -17.87
C LEU A 208 -5.55 -22.01 -17.28
N GLY A 209 -6.32 -21.50 -16.32
CA GLY A 209 -6.15 -20.16 -15.74
C GLY A 209 -5.34 -20.09 -14.45
N GLU A 210 -4.84 -21.23 -13.96
CA GLU A 210 -4.01 -21.28 -12.75
C GLU A 210 -2.56 -20.96 -13.09
N VAL A 211 -2.06 -19.81 -12.64
CA VAL A 211 -0.63 -19.57 -12.48
C VAL A 211 -0.27 -19.98 -11.06
N THR A 212 0.27 -21.19 -10.91
CA THR A 212 0.84 -21.66 -9.65
C THR A 212 2.11 -20.85 -9.37
N PRO A 213 2.19 -20.09 -8.26
CA PRO A 213 3.44 -19.44 -7.89
C PRO A 213 4.51 -20.51 -7.62
N GLN A 214 5.66 -20.39 -8.29
CA GLN A 214 6.86 -21.20 -8.01
C GLN A 214 7.57 -20.70 -6.76
#